data_AF-A0AA46KHL0-F1
#
_entry.id   AF-A0AA46KHL0-F1
#
_cell.length_a   1.000
_cell.length_b   1.000
_cell.length_c   1.000
_cell.angle_alpha   90.00
_cell.angle_beta   90.00
_cell.angle_gamma   90.00
#
_symmetry.space_group_name_H-M   'P 1'
#
loop_
_entity.id
_entity.type
_entity.pdbx_description
1 polymer ?
#
loop_
_entity_poly.entity_id
_entity_poly.type
_entity_poly.pdbx_seq_one_letter_code
_entity_poly.pdbx_strand_id
1 'polypeptide(L)'
;MANHHVFNSDGTDISETDTWLALSTNELPDGITLTDISLLELLQKQEKLEVVLPLADLLDAKGNIAGGLLQQVRELLAKHISRTGVWVTSDSDTEVLTRIPEFLLQQDLIVIHVPAFTDGRGFSYAQTLRQMGYQGEIRMAGKFGRDQIAYLLRAGADSFVISAHDLHSISDISQAFNALASSYDGRNAADLPMFAGA
;
A
#
# COMPACT_ATOMS: atom_id res chain seq x y z
N MET A 1 17.36 -11.15 -6.33
CA MET A 1 17.05 -10.22 -7.44
C MET A 1 15.55 -10.03 -7.39
N ALA A 2 15.10 -8.82 -7.01
CA ALA A 2 13.68 -8.57 -6.81
C ALA A 2 12.94 -8.73 -8.14
N ASN A 3 12.27 -9.87 -8.31
CA ASN A 3 11.43 -10.18 -9.46
C ASN A 3 10.07 -9.48 -9.29
N HIS A 4 10.06 -8.19 -8.96
CA HIS A 4 8.85 -7.42 -8.73
C HIS A 4 8.99 -6.06 -9.41
N HIS A 5 7.88 -5.56 -9.92
CA HIS A 5 7.77 -4.27 -10.58
C HIS A 5 6.66 -3.47 -9.91
N VAL A 6 6.90 -2.18 -9.71
CA VAL A 6 5.95 -1.24 -9.13
C VAL A 6 5.31 -0.44 -10.26
N PHE A 7 4.00 -0.54 -10.40
CA PHE A 7 3.22 0.23 -11.37
C PHE A 7 2.41 1.29 -10.67
N ASN A 8 2.35 2.50 -11.25
CA ASN A 8 1.44 3.55 -10.80
C ASN A 8 0.02 3.37 -11.36
N SER A 9 -0.89 4.26 -10.98
CA SER A 9 -2.30 4.26 -11.40
C SER A 9 -2.50 4.49 -12.90
N ASP A 10 -1.49 5.00 -13.61
CA ASP A 10 -1.48 5.14 -15.06
C ASP A 10 -0.93 3.90 -15.78
N GLY A 11 -0.50 2.87 -15.03
CA GLY A 11 0.12 1.66 -15.56
C GLY A 11 1.56 1.85 -16.05
N THR A 12 2.22 2.93 -15.62
CA THR A 12 3.64 3.18 -15.86
C THR A 12 4.47 2.46 -14.80
N ASP A 13 5.52 1.78 -15.23
CA ASP A 13 6.49 1.17 -14.31
C ASP A 13 7.34 2.27 -13.66
N ILE A 14 7.23 2.39 -12.34
CA ILE A 14 7.93 3.36 -11.49
C ILE A 14 9.00 2.70 -10.62
N SER A 15 9.37 1.44 -10.92
CA SER A 15 10.35 0.68 -10.13
C SER A 15 11.71 1.37 -10.01
N GLU A 16 12.12 2.14 -11.02
CA GLU A 16 13.38 2.90 -10.99
C GLU A 16 13.33 4.12 -10.06
N THR A 17 12.14 4.64 -9.80
CA THR A 17 11.91 5.80 -8.92
C THR A 17 11.42 5.40 -7.53
N ASP A 18 11.14 4.11 -7.30
CA ASP A 18 10.66 3.59 -6.02
C ASP A 18 11.82 3.41 -5.04
N THR A 19 11.96 4.35 -4.10
CA THR A 19 13.05 4.37 -3.10
C THR A 19 12.68 3.74 -1.76
N TRP A 20 11.51 3.11 -1.68
CA TRP A 20 10.97 2.54 -0.45
C TRP A 20 11.69 1.25 -0.03
N LEU A 21 12.18 1.23 1.21
CA LEU A 21 12.83 0.08 1.82
C LEU A 21 11.89 -0.59 2.83
N ALA A 22 11.69 -1.91 2.74
CA ALA A 22 10.94 -2.62 3.78
C ALA A 22 11.85 -2.95 4.95
N LEU A 23 11.41 -2.63 6.17
CA LEU A 23 12.13 -3.05 7.35
C LEU A 23 11.90 -4.55 7.61
N SER A 24 12.95 -5.35 7.52
CA SER A 24 12.89 -6.80 7.80
C SER A 24 13.02 -7.04 9.31
N THR A 25 11.93 -7.40 9.99
CA THR A 25 11.98 -7.75 11.43
C THR A 25 12.04 -9.26 11.69
N ASN A 26 11.40 -10.09 10.84
CA ASN A 26 11.48 -11.55 10.98
C ASN A 26 11.20 -12.32 9.66
N GLU A 27 10.01 -12.13 9.06
CA GLU A 27 9.64 -12.69 7.75
C GLU A 27 8.86 -11.63 6.95
N LEU A 28 9.48 -11.10 5.89
CA LEU A 28 8.81 -10.20 4.95
C LEU A 28 8.08 -11.05 3.90
N PRO A 29 6.78 -10.81 3.67
CA PRO A 29 6.09 -11.40 2.53
C PRO A 29 6.74 -10.94 1.22
N ASP A 30 6.70 -11.81 0.21
CA ASP A 30 7.20 -11.45 -1.12
C ASP A 30 6.40 -10.27 -1.70
N GLY A 31 7.11 -9.27 -2.22
CA GLY A 31 6.51 -8.18 -2.98
C GLY A 31 6.03 -6.97 -2.16
N ILE A 32 6.39 -6.84 -0.88
CA ILE A 32 6.10 -5.61 -0.11
C ILE A 32 6.90 -4.40 -0.65
N THR A 33 8.20 -4.60 -0.92
CA THR A 33 9.08 -3.61 -1.56
C THR A 33 10.10 -4.30 -2.46
N LEU A 34 10.80 -3.52 -3.28
CA LEU A 34 11.88 -4.00 -4.14
C LEU A 34 13.17 -4.29 -3.36
N THR A 35 13.33 -3.70 -2.19
CA THR A 35 14.54 -3.84 -1.36
C THR A 35 14.16 -3.85 0.13
N ASP A 36 14.78 -4.74 0.88
CA ASP A 36 14.68 -4.86 2.32
C ASP A 36 15.91 -4.25 3.02
N ILE A 37 15.72 -3.77 4.25
CA ILE A 37 16.78 -3.25 5.11
C ILE A 37 16.57 -3.73 6.55
N SER A 38 17.66 -4.10 7.22
CA SER A 38 17.59 -4.43 8.64
C SER A 38 17.58 -3.17 9.52
N LEU A 39 16.97 -3.27 10.70
CA LEU A 39 16.97 -2.16 11.67
C LEU A 39 18.38 -1.68 12.03
N LEU A 40 19.34 -2.60 12.10
CA LEU A 40 20.73 -2.28 12.44
C LEU A 40 21.41 -1.48 11.32
N GLU A 41 21.18 -1.84 10.06
CA GLU A 41 21.72 -1.11 8.90
C GLU A 41 21.08 0.27 8.74
N LEU A 42 19.77 0.37 8.98
CA LEU A 42 19.07 1.65 8.96
C LEU A 42 19.67 2.63 9.97
N LEU A 43 19.88 2.19 11.21
CA LEU A 43 20.44 3.03 12.27
C LEU A 43 21.91 3.42 12.03
N GLN A 44 22.63 2.66 11.22
CA GLN A 44 24.01 2.98 10.82
C GLN A 44 24.08 3.98 9.66
N LYS A 45 23.02 4.08 8.86
CA LYS A 45 22.95 5.06 7.76
C LYS A 45 22.63 6.45 8.31
N GLN A 46 23.43 7.41 7.87
CA GLN A 46 23.26 8.84 8.21
C GLN A 46 22.25 9.55 7.31
N GLU A 47 21.86 8.92 6.21
CA GLU A 47 20.87 9.43 5.27
C GLU A 47 19.46 9.12 5.76
N LYS A 48 18.54 10.07 5.51
CA LYS A 48 17.14 9.88 5.85
C LYS A 48 16.44 9.11 4.74
N LEU A 49 16.09 7.85 5.02
CA LEU A 49 15.56 6.91 4.02
C LEU A 49 14.03 6.90 4.03
N GLU A 50 13.41 6.33 3.02
CA GLU A 50 11.98 6.03 2.98
C GLU A 50 11.79 4.58 3.40
N VAL A 51 10.99 4.34 4.44
CA VAL A 51 10.89 3.01 5.05
C VAL A 51 9.45 2.60 5.28
N VAL A 52 9.15 1.35 4.93
CA VAL A 52 7.85 0.71 5.18
C VAL A 52 7.98 -0.28 6.34
N LEU A 53 7.11 -0.15 7.33
CA LEU A 53 7.11 -0.94 8.56
C LEU A 53 5.88 -1.85 8.64
N PRO A 54 5.99 -3.08 9.17
CA PRO A 54 4.82 -3.90 9.44
C PRO A 54 3.91 -3.22 10.47
N LEU A 55 2.64 -3.01 10.12
CA LEU A 55 1.67 -2.41 11.03
C LEU A 55 1.51 -3.25 12.31
N ALA A 56 1.59 -4.58 12.20
CA ALA A 56 1.50 -5.49 13.33
C ALA A 56 2.56 -5.22 14.41
N ASP A 57 3.78 -4.82 14.03
CA ASP A 57 4.87 -4.54 14.98
C ASP A 57 4.66 -3.19 15.70
N LEU A 58 3.81 -2.33 15.17
CA LEU A 58 3.46 -1.04 15.77
C LEU A 58 2.25 -1.13 16.71
N LEU A 59 1.57 -2.28 16.74
CA LEU A 59 0.36 -2.49 17.51
C LEU A 59 0.61 -3.31 18.78
N ASP A 60 -0.11 -2.99 19.85
CA ASP A 60 -0.16 -3.81 21.04
C ASP A 60 -1.08 -5.03 20.85
N ALA A 61 -1.10 -5.94 21.82
CA ALA A 61 -1.99 -7.12 21.79
C ALA A 61 -3.49 -6.75 21.74
N LYS A 62 -3.83 -5.49 22.00
CA LYS A 62 -5.19 -4.98 21.90
C LYS A 62 -5.43 -4.33 20.55
N GLY A 63 -4.48 -4.12 19.65
CA GLY A 63 -4.65 -3.43 18.37
C GLY A 63 -4.62 -1.90 18.45
N ASN A 64 -3.99 -1.33 19.48
CA ASN A 64 -3.69 0.11 19.57
C ASN A 64 -2.20 0.35 19.30
N ILE A 65 -1.80 1.58 19.00
CA ILE A 65 -0.37 1.94 18.87
C ILE A 65 0.38 1.58 20.16
N ALA A 66 1.39 0.73 20.04
CA ALA A 66 2.16 0.24 21.16
C ALA A 66 3.03 1.35 21.78
N GLY A 67 3.00 1.44 23.12
CA GLY A 67 3.84 2.35 23.90
C GLY A 67 5.15 1.74 24.39
N GLY A 68 5.97 2.53 25.08
CA GLY A 68 7.18 2.05 25.76
C GLY A 68 8.37 1.86 24.81
N LEU A 69 8.91 0.65 24.71
CA LEU A 69 10.09 0.36 23.88
C LEU A 69 9.85 0.65 22.39
N LEU A 70 8.66 0.29 21.89
CA LEU A 70 8.29 0.56 20.49
C LEU A 70 8.18 2.06 20.19
N GLN A 71 7.74 2.86 21.17
CA GLN A 71 7.75 4.32 21.07
C GLN A 71 9.19 4.86 20.94
N GLN A 72 10.14 4.34 21.73
CA GLN A 72 11.54 4.75 21.66
C GLN A 72 12.18 4.35 20.33
N VAL A 73 11.89 3.15 19.84
CA VAL A 73 12.32 2.70 18.51
C VAL A 73 11.75 3.64 17.45
N ARG A 74 10.45 4.00 17.53
CA ARG A 74 9.82 4.94 16.60
C ARG A 74 10.45 6.34 16.62
N GLU A 75 10.80 6.86 17.78
CA GLU A 75 11.49 8.15 17.91
C GLU A 75 12.92 8.11 17.35
N LEU A 76 13.61 6.97 17.45
CA LEU A 76 14.90 6.76 16.79
C LEU A 76 14.73 6.67 15.28
N LEU A 77 13.76 5.88 14.81
CA LEU A 77 13.41 5.74 13.40
C LEU A 77 13.07 7.10 12.79
N ALA A 78 12.28 7.94 13.46
CA ALA A 78 11.93 9.29 12.99
C ALA A 78 13.15 10.21 12.77
N LYS A 79 14.31 9.91 13.35
CA LYS A 79 15.56 10.68 13.11
C LYS A 79 16.30 10.21 11.85
N HIS A 80 16.12 8.96 11.45
CA HIS A 80 16.80 8.30 10.33
C HIS A 80 15.89 8.07 9.11
N ILE A 81 14.61 8.45 9.20
CA ILE A 81 13.61 8.25 8.14
C ILE A 81 13.09 9.62 7.68
N SER A 82 13.01 9.82 6.36
CA SER A 82 12.37 10.99 5.73
C SER A 82 10.87 10.80 5.60
N ARG A 83 10.46 9.61 5.14
CA ARG A 83 9.05 9.25 4.87
C ARG A 83 8.77 7.89 5.45
N THR A 84 7.64 7.80 6.14
CA THR A 84 7.24 6.55 6.79
C THR A 84 6.04 5.98 6.08
N GLY A 85 6.13 4.69 5.79
CA GLY A 85 5.03 3.90 5.30
C GLY A 85 4.76 2.75 6.25
N VAL A 86 3.55 2.20 6.13
CA VAL A 86 3.21 0.97 6.84
C VAL A 86 2.67 -0.05 5.87
N TRP A 87 2.91 -1.32 6.15
CA TRP A 87 2.30 -2.40 5.40
C TRP A 87 1.43 -3.26 6.29
N VAL A 88 0.32 -3.75 5.73
CA VAL A 88 -0.66 -4.59 6.41
C VAL A 88 -1.05 -5.73 5.50
N THR A 89 -1.27 -6.91 6.07
CA THR A 89 -1.77 -8.06 5.32
C THR A 89 -3.29 -8.07 5.36
N SER A 90 -3.94 -8.38 4.23
CA SER A 90 -5.40 -8.44 4.11
C SER A 90 -6.06 -9.59 4.88
N ASP A 91 -5.29 -10.42 5.59
CA ASP A 91 -5.79 -11.43 6.52
C ASP A 91 -6.19 -10.81 7.88
N SER A 92 -5.69 -9.61 8.16
CA SER A 92 -5.97 -8.87 9.38
C SER A 92 -7.37 -8.26 9.33
N ASP A 93 -7.95 -8.00 10.50
CA ASP A 93 -9.27 -7.38 10.57
C ASP A 93 -9.21 -5.90 10.15
N THR A 94 -10.15 -5.48 9.31
CA THR A 94 -10.24 -4.07 8.86
C THR A 94 -10.57 -3.14 10.03
N GLU A 95 -11.16 -3.67 11.11
CA GLU A 95 -11.36 -2.93 12.37
C GLU A 95 -10.07 -2.41 12.98
N VAL A 96 -8.91 -3.01 12.70
CA VAL A 96 -7.64 -2.50 13.20
C VAL A 96 -7.34 -1.11 12.61
N LEU A 97 -7.70 -0.86 11.35
CA LEU A 97 -7.47 0.43 10.70
C LEU A 97 -8.34 1.53 11.32
N THR A 98 -9.58 1.21 11.66
CA THR A 98 -10.54 2.18 12.22
C THR A 98 -10.18 2.63 13.63
N ARG A 99 -9.30 1.91 14.30
CA ARG A 99 -8.86 2.21 15.67
C ARG A 99 -7.68 3.17 15.75
N ILE A 100 -6.94 3.33 14.66
CA ILE A 100 -5.74 4.17 14.59
C ILE A 100 -5.74 5.11 13.38
N PRO A 101 -6.86 5.81 13.07
CA PRO A 101 -6.97 6.63 11.86
C PRO A 101 -5.94 7.76 11.86
N GLU A 102 -5.75 8.46 12.98
CA GLU A 102 -4.78 9.57 13.05
C GLU A 102 -3.35 9.16 12.70
N PHE A 103 -2.94 7.95 13.11
CA PHE A 103 -1.62 7.43 12.78
C PHE A 103 -1.51 7.07 11.30
N LEU A 104 -2.53 6.42 10.74
CA LEU A 104 -2.54 6.04 9.32
C LEU A 104 -2.57 7.27 8.40
N LEU A 105 -3.32 8.31 8.78
CA LEU A 105 -3.41 9.57 8.03
C LEU A 105 -2.09 10.34 7.94
N GLN A 106 -1.12 10.04 8.81
CA GLN A 106 0.22 10.64 8.79
C GLN A 106 1.23 9.88 7.92
N GLN A 107 0.87 8.71 7.38
CA GLN A 107 1.79 7.90 6.59
C GLN A 107 1.80 8.34 5.13
N ASP A 108 2.99 8.45 4.53
CA ASP A 108 3.14 8.78 3.12
C ASP A 108 2.69 7.62 2.20
N LEU A 109 2.85 6.38 2.67
CA LEU A 109 2.54 5.15 1.93
C LEU A 109 1.88 4.10 2.84
N ILE A 110 0.80 3.50 2.38
CA ILE A 110 0.21 2.30 2.99
C ILE A 110 0.23 1.16 1.97
N VAL A 111 0.99 0.10 2.26
CA VAL A 111 1.07 -1.10 1.43
C VAL A 111 0.11 -2.17 1.97
N ILE A 112 -0.85 -2.59 1.16
CA ILE A 112 -1.78 -3.68 1.49
C ILE A 112 -1.31 -4.94 0.78
N HIS A 113 -0.82 -5.89 1.55
CA HIS A 113 -0.38 -7.19 1.06
C HIS A 113 -1.56 -8.17 1.00
N VAL A 114 -1.85 -8.67 -0.20
CA VAL A 114 -2.93 -9.58 -0.50
C VAL A 114 -2.34 -10.90 -1.02
N PRO A 115 -2.02 -11.86 -0.13
CA PRO A 115 -1.34 -13.10 -0.52
C PRO A 115 -2.19 -13.99 -1.44
N ALA A 116 -3.51 -13.98 -1.23
CA ALA A 116 -4.46 -14.67 -2.09
C ALA A 116 -5.74 -13.84 -2.21
N PHE A 117 -6.15 -13.60 -3.45
CA PHE A 117 -7.34 -12.84 -3.75
C PHE A 117 -8.58 -13.72 -3.64
N THR A 118 -9.04 -13.99 -2.41
CA THR A 118 -10.14 -14.94 -2.15
C THR A 118 -11.42 -14.28 -1.64
N ASP A 119 -11.33 -13.18 -0.89
CA ASP A 119 -12.49 -12.68 -0.11
C ASP A 119 -12.71 -11.15 -0.23
N GLY A 120 -12.11 -10.51 -1.23
CA GLY A 120 -12.32 -9.08 -1.50
C GLY A 120 -11.82 -8.10 -0.42
N ARG A 121 -11.21 -8.59 0.68
CA ARG A 121 -10.72 -7.75 1.79
C ARG A 121 -9.79 -6.62 1.34
N GLY A 122 -8.92 -6.85 0.34
CA GLY A 122 -8.07 -5.79 -0.22
C GLY A 122 -8.86 -4.56 -0.70
N PHE A 123 -10.06 -4.75 -1.27
CA PHE A 123 -10.93 -3.64 -1.66
C PHE A 123 -11.46 -2.88 -0.44
N SER A 124 -11.99 -3.61 0.54
CA SER A 124 -12.53 -3.02 1.76
C SER A 124 -11.47 -2.20 2.49
N TYR A 125 -10.22 -2.67 2.50
CA TYR A 125 -9.08 -1.94 3.06
C TYR A 125 -8.85 -0.60 2.33
N ALA A 126 -8.70 -0.59 1.01
CA ALA A 126 -8.50 0.65 0.24
C ALA A 126 -9.66 1.63 0.43
N GLN A 127 -10.89 1.13 0.31
CA GLN A 127 -12.08 1.94 0.45
C GLN A 127 -12.19 2.54 1.85
N THR A 128 -11.90 1.74 2.88
CA THR A 128 -11.92 2.18 4.28
C THR A 128 -10.88 3.28 4.53
N LEU A 129 -9.66 3.14 4.01
CA LEU A 129 -8.62 4.17 4.12
C LEU A 129 -9.06 5.48 3.45
N ARG A 130 -9.65 5.41 2.24
CA ARG A 130 -10.17 6.60 1.56
C ARG A 130 -11.35 7.24 2.29
N GLN A 131 -12.25 6.44 2.86
CA GLN A 131 -13.38 6.95 3.67
C GLN A 131 -12.91 7.65 4.95
N MET A 132 -11.79 7.22 5.53
CA MET A 132 -11.15 7.90 6.66
C MET A 132 -10.46 9.21 6.25
N GLY A 133 -10.38 9.51 4.94
CA GLY A 133 -9.74 10.71 4.42
C GLY A 133 -8.26 10.53 4.10
N TYR A 134 -7.74 9.30 4.01
CA TYR A 134 -6.33 9.06 3.66
C TYR A 134 -6.00 9.60 2.25
N GLN A 135 -5.03 10.51 2.20
CA GLN A 135 -4.56 11.16 0.97
C GLN A 135 -3.20 10.66 0.49
N GLY A 136 -2.51 9.84 1.29
CA GLY A 136 -1.24 9.25 0.88
C GLY A 136 -1.43 8.14 -0.17
N GLU A 137 -0.31 7.54 -0.55
CA GLU A 137 -0.28 6.48 -1.56
C GLU A 137 -0.79 5.15 -0.97
N ILE A 138 -1.80 4.54 -1.60
CA ILE A 138 -2.25 3.19 -1.28
C ILE A 138 -1.67 2.23 -2.30
N ARG A 139 -0.73 1.39 -1.85
CA ARG A 139 -0.05 0.40 -2.69
C ARG A 139 -0.61 -0.99 -2.44
N MET A 140 -0.88 -1.72 -3.51
CA MET A 140 -1.36 -3.10 -3.45
C MET A 140 -0.23 -4.07 -3.81
N ALA A 141 0.14 -4.95 -2.88
CA ALA A 141 1.16 -5.97 -3.10
C ALA A 141 0.51 -7.35 -3.14
N GLY A 142 0.78 -8.14 -4.19
CA GLY A 142 0.22 -9.48 -4.29
C GLY A 142 -0.01 -9.93 -5.73
N LYS A 143 -0.85 -10.95 -5.89
CA LYS A 143 -1.18 -11.53 -7.20
C LYS A 143 -2.53 -11.00 -7.65
N PHE A 144 -2.52 -10.11 -8.64
CA PHE A 144 -3.72 -9.47 -9.15
C PHE A 144 -3.95 -9.80 -10.63
N GLY A 145 -5.19 -10.10 -10.97
CA GLY A 145 -5.65 -10.15 -12.36
C GLY A 145 -6.04 -8.76 -12.89
N ARG A 146 -6.15 -8.62 -14.22
CA ARG A 146 -6.60 -7.41 -14.91
C ARG A 146 -7.86 -6.79 -14.30
N ASP A 147 -8.91 -7.59 -14.13
CA ASP A 147 -10.18 -7.10 -13.59
C ASP A 147 -10.04 -6.66 -12.14
N GLN A 148 -9.21 -7.35 -11.35
CA GLN A 148 -8.99 -7.05 -9.93
C GLN A 148 -8.28 -5.70 -9.76
N ILE A 149 -7.23 -5.45 -10.55
CA ILE A 149 -6.55 -4.14 -10.60
C ILE A 149 -7.56 -3.04 -10.91
N ALA A 150 -8.45 -3.28 -11.87
CA ALA A 150 -9.48 -2.32 -12.25
C ALA A 150 -10.47 -1.98 -11.13
N TYR A 151 -10.82 -2.97 -10.31
CA TYR A 151 -11.63 -2.72 -9.12
C TYR A 151 -10.82 -2.05 -7.99
N LEU A 152 -9.54 -2.39 -7.81
CA LEU A 152 -8.69 -1.83 -6.75
C LEU A 152 -8.40 -0.35 -6.98
N LEU A 153 -8.15 0.04 -8.24
CA LEU A 153 -8.06 1.44 -8.64
C LEU A 153 -9.33 2.22 -8.30
N ARG A 154 -10.50 1.65 -8.61
CA ARG A 154 -11.80 2.26 -8.27
C ARG A 154 -12.05 2.34 -6.76
N ALA A 155 -11.54 1.39 -6.00
CA ALA A 155 -11.58 1.41 -4.53
C ALA A 155 -10.63 2.46 -3.94
N GLY A 156 -9.67 2.96 -4.73
CA GLY A 156 -8.76 4.05 -4.37
C GLY A 156 -7.30 3.64 -4.19
N ALA A 157 -6.86 2.48 -4.70
CA ALA A 157 -5.44 2.14 -4.78
C ALA A 157 -4.72 3.03 -5.82
N ASP A 158 -3.48 3.42 -5.53
CA ASP A 158 -2.65 4.29 -6.38
C ASP A 158 -1.52 3.52 -7.09
N SER A 159 -1.00 2.47 -6.48
CA SER A 159 0.14 1.73 -7.02
C SER A 159 0.05 0.23 -6.74
N PHE A 160 0.76 -0.56 -7.53
CA PHE A 160 0.70 -2.02 -7.49
C PHE A 160 2.09 -2.62 -7.58
N VAL A 161 2.42 -3.54 -6.67
CA VAL A 161 3.62 -4.37 -6.77
C VAL A 161 3.23 -5.71 -7.39
N ILE A 162 3.77 -5.98 -8.57
CA ILE A 162 3.44 -7.16 -9.38
C ILE A 162 4.71 -7.98 -9.62
N SER A 163 4.62 -9.30 -9.52
CA SER A 163 5.78 -10.17 -9.74
C SER A 163 6.15 -10.28 -11.22
N ALA A 164 7.42 -10.55 -11.51
CA ALA A 164 7.95 -10.68 -12.85
C ALA A 164 7.31 -11.85 -13.62
N HIS A 165 6.88 -12.89 -12.89
CA HIS A 165 6.15 -14.02 -13.44
C HIS A 165 4.77 -13.61 -13.94
N ASP A 166 4.12 -12.70 -13.22
CA ASP A 166 2.80 -12.17 -13.58
C ASP A 166 2.90 -11.10 -14.69
N LEU A 167 4.12 -10.59 -15.01
CA LEU A 167 4.35 -9.63 -16.12
C LEU A 167 3.96 -10.17 -17.49
N HIS A 168 3.91 -11.48 -17.70
CA HIS A 168 3.42 -12.02 -18.98
C HIS A 168 1.94 -11.67 -19.26
N SER A 169 1.19 -11.28 -18.22
CA SER A 169 -0.16 -10.72 -18.33
C SER A 169 -0.16 -9.19 -18.47
N ILE A 170 0.99 -8.50 -18.44
CA ILE A 170 1.02 -7.03 -18.29
C ILE A 170 0.72 -6.25 -19.55
N SER A 171 0.96 -6.81 -20.74
CA SER A 171 0.41 -6.25 -21.96
C SER A 171 -1.12 -6.07 -21.89
N ASP A 172 -1.82 -6.91 -21.12
CA ASP A 172 -3.25 -6.76 -20.82
C ASP A 172 -3.53 -5.83 -19.62
N ILE A 173 -2.60 -5.73 -18.65
CA ILE A 173 -2.76 -4.89 -17.47
C ILE A 173 -2.57 -3.41 -17.82
N SER A 174 -1.59 -3.02 -18.64
CA SER A 174 -1.47 -1.64 -19.13
C SER A 174 -2.73 -1.21 -19.91
N GLN A 175 -3.41 -2.14 -20.59
CA GLN A 175 -4.73 -1.88 -21.17
C GLN A 175 -5.84 -1.76 -20.12
N ALA A 176 -5.76 -2.47 -19.00
CA ALA A 176 -6.66 -2.32 -17.86
C ALA A 176 -6.57 -0.90 -17.27
N PHE A 177 -5.34 -0.43 -17.05
CA PHE A 177 -5.05 0.93 -16.59
C PHE A 177 -5.59 1.99 -17.57
N ASN A 178 -5.30 1.85 -18.87
CA ASN A 178 -5.78 2.80 -19.89
C ASN A 178 -7.30 2.77 -20.13
N ALA A 179 -7.92 1.59 -20.10
CA ALA A 179 -9.38 1.47 -20.26
C ALA A 179 -10.12 2.22 -19.15
N LEU A 180 -9.57 2.21 -17.93
CA LEU A 180 -10.16 2.90 -16.79
C LEU A 180 -9.95 4.40 -16.85
N ALA A 181 -8.75 4.89 -17.18
CA ALA A 181 -8.48 6.32 -17.32
C ALA A 181 -9.45 6.99 -18.31
N SER A 182 -9.85 6.28 -19.38
CA SER A 182 -10.86 6.77 -20.34
C SER A 182 -12.31 6.78 -19.81
N SER A 183 -12.61 5.96 -18.79
CA SER A 183 -13.94 5.85 -18.15
C SER A 183 -14.05 6.62 -16.83
N TYR A 184 -12.91 7.07 -16.29
CA TYR A 184 -12.77 7.73 -15.00
C TYR A 184 -12.56 9.23 -15.22
N ASP A 185 -13.60 9.95 -15.64
CA ASP A 185 -13.59 11.42 -15.66
C ASP A 185 -13.84 12.01 -14.26
N GLY A 186 -13.56 11.25 -13.18
CA GLY A 186 -13.71 11.69 -11.79
C GLY A 186 -15.11 12.16 -11.39
N ARG A 187 -16.13 11.98 -12.24
CA ARG A 187 -17.49 12.44 -11.96
C ARG A 187 -18.10 11.55 -10.90
N ASN A 188 -18.67 12.18 -9.89
CA ASN A 188 -19.49 11.50 -8.90
C ASN A 188 -20.58 10.71 -9.65
N ALA A 189 -20.86 9.47 -9.26
CA ALA A 189 -21.92 8.69 -9.92
C ALA A 189 -23.28 9.42 -9.88
N ALA A 190 -23.47 10.32 -8.91
CA ALA A 190 -24.61 11.22 -8.80
C ALA A 190 -24.69 12.30 -9.90
N ASP A 191 -23.57 12.64 -10.55
CA ASP A 191 -23.50 13.62 -11.64
C ASP A 191 -23.74 12.99 -13.03
N LEU A 192 -24.00 11.69 -13.09
CA LEU A 192 -24.36 11.04 -14.35
C LEU A 192 -25.79 11.47 -14.74
N PRO A 193 -26.03 11.85 -16.00
CA PRO A 193 -27.32 12.37 -16.45
C PRO A 193 -28.48 11.37 -16.29
N MET A 194 -28.20 10.07 -16.12
CA MET A 194 -29.20 9.04 -15.83
C MET A 194 -29.73 9.06 -14.38
N PHE A 195 -29.04 9.74 -13.46
CA PHE A 195 -29.43 9.89 -12.04
C PHE A 195 -29.80 11.33 -11.65
N ALA A 196 -29.62 12.31 -12.55
CA ALA A 196 -29.91 13.73 -12.31
C ALA A 196 -31.42 14.09 -12.36
N GLY A 197 -32.31 13.12 -12.16
CA GLY A 197 -33.75 13.31 -12.26
C GLY A 197 -34.53 12.22 -11.52
N ALA A 198 -34.56 12.32 -10.20
CA ALA A 198 -35.55 11.68 -9.33
C ALA A 198 -35.97 12.68 -8.23
#